data_AF-A0A9D7F8Y3-F1
#
_entry.id   AF-A0A9D7F8Y3-F1
#
_cell.length_a   1.000
_cell.length_b   1.000
_cell.length_c   1.000
_cell.angle_alpha   90.00
_cell.angle_beta   90.00
_cell.angle_gamma   90.00
#
_symmetry.space_group_name_H-M   'P 1'
#
loop_
_entity.id
_entity.type
_entity.pdbx_description
1 polymer ?
#
loop_
_entity_poly.entity_id
_entity_poly.type
_entity_poly.pdbx_seq_one_letter_code
_entity_poly.pdbx_strand_id
1 'polypeptide(L)'
;MREMCGKIPPEEKDREPLGKPASSSFALSLTEGWRGQICHCAITDERGELAHYKVVDPSFHNWLALALAVRNNEISDFPVSNKSFDLSYCGFDL
;
A
#
# COMPACT_ATOMS: atom_id res chain seq x y z
N MET A 1 12.38 -9.77 -13.61
CA MET A 1 12.27 -11.07 -12.92
C MET A 1 13.44 -12.01 -13.20
N ARG A 2 13.65 -12.54 -14.42
CA ARG A 2 14.77 -13.47 -14.71
C ARG A 2 16.16 -12.92 -14.35
N GLU A 3 16.42 -11.65 -14.63
CA GLU A 3 17.71 -11.02 -14.30
C GLU A 3 17.92 -10.82 -12.79
N MET A 4 16.86 -10.57 -12.03
CA MET A 4 16.93 -10.42 -10.57
C MET A 4 17.19 -11.77 -9.88
N CYS A 5 16.63 -12.86 -10.40
CA CYS A 5 16.86 -14.21 -9.87
C CYS A 5 18.34 -14.63 -9.92
N GLY A 6 19.08 -14.18 -10.94
CA GLY A 6 20.52 -14.44 -11.04
C GLY A 6 21.39 -13.61 -10.08
N LYS A 7 20.81 -12.62 -9.40
CA LYS A 7 21.50 -11.73 -8.44
C LYS A 7 21.08 -12.00 -6.99
N ILE A 8 20.29 -13.05 -6.73
CA ILE A 8 19.88 -13.40 -5.37
C ILE A 8 21.13 -13.90 -4.61
N PRO A 9 21.53 -13.24 -3.51
CA PRO A 9 22.63 -13.74 -2.69
C PRO A 9 22.25 -15.09 -2.05
N PRO A 10 23.24 -15.95 -1.73
CA PRO A 10 22.98 -17.17 -0.99
C PRO A 10 22.30 -16.86 0.35
N GLU A 11 21.52 -17.81 0.86
CA GLU A 11 20.83 -17.64 2.13
C GLU A 11 21.82 -17.41 3.28
N GLU A 12 21.81 -16.20 3.85
CA GLU A 12 22.49 -15.90 5.11
C GLU A 12 21.71 -16.54 6.26
N LYS A 13 22.33 -17.52 6.95
CA LYS A 13 21.76 -18.22 8.09
C LYS A 13 22.04 -17.55 9.44
N ASP A 14 23.05 -16.69 9.50
CA ASP A 14 23.45 -15.94 10.69
C ASP A 14 22.84 -14.53 10.69
N ARG A 15 21.50 -14.45 10.63
CA ARG A 15 20.81 -13.16 10.73
C ARG A 15 20.57 -12.82 12.18
N GLU A 16 21.10 -11.68 12.62
CA GLU A 16 20.74 -11.10 13.90
C GLU A 16 19.22 -10.88 13.98
N PRO A 17 18.57 -11.23 15.11
CA PRO A 17 17.16 -10.93 15.31
C PRO A 17 16.91 -9.43 15.16
N LEU A 18 15.79 -9.06 14.54
CA LEU A 18 15.36 -7.67 14.51
C LEU A 18 15.12 -7.19 15.95
N GLY A 19 15.80 -6.10 16.33
CA GLY A 19 15.57 -5.43 17.60
C GLY A 19 14.18 -4.80 17.69
N LYS A 20 13.81 -4.33 18.89
CA LYS A 20 12.58 -3.54 19.04
C LYS A 20 12.64 -2.28 18.16
N PRO A 21 11.52 -1.84 17.58
CA PRO A 21 11.43 -0.54 16.95
C PRO A 21 11.88 0.59 17.88
N ALA A 22 12.41 1.68 17.32
CA ALA A 22 12.74 2.87 18.09
C ALA A 22 11.49 3.40 18.82
N SER A 23 11.64 3.84 20.07
CA SER A 23 10.54 4.40 20.85
C SER A 23 10.11 5.77 20.35
N SER A 24 8.83 6.13 20.57
CA SER A 24 8.25 7.45 20.26
C SER A 24 8.60 7.97 18.86
N SER A 25 8.59 7.08 17.86
CA SER A 25 9.07 7.33 16.52
C SER A 25 7.96 7.21 15.48
N PHE A 26 8.08 7.95 14.38
CA PHE A 26 7.21 7.84 13.21
C PHE A 26 7.99 7.25 12.03
N ALA A 27 7.43 6.23 11.40
CA ALA A 27 8.00 5.56 10.23
C ALA A 27 6.99 5.56 9.08
N LEU A 28 7.52 5.77 7.87
CA LEU A 28 6.78 5.77 6.62
C LEU A 28 7.45 4.81 5.63
N SER A 29 6.66 4.00 4.95
CA SER A 29 7.12 3.17 3.83
C SER A 29 6.17 3.31 2.65
N LEU A 30 6.74 3.41 1.45
CA LEU A 30 6.00 3.50 0.19
C LEU A 30 6.43 2.34 -0.69
N THR A 31 5.45 1.56 -1.17
CA THR A 31 5.68 0.46 -2.10
C THR A 31 4.80 0.64 -3.32
N GLU A 32 5.36 0.41 -4.51
CA GLU A 32 4.56 0.43 -5.73
C GLU A 32 3.83 -0.91 -5.90
N GLY A 33 2.50 -0.87 -5.84
CA GLY A 33 1.63 -1.97 -6.20
C GLY A 33 1.18 -1.88 -7.65
N TRP A 34 0.59 -2.96 -8.17
CA TRP A 34 0.03 -3.01 -9.52
C TRP A 34 -1.09 -1.99 -9.81
N ARG A 35 -1.73 -1.43 -8.78
CA ARG A 35 -2.77 -0.38 -8.89
C ARG A 35 -2.25 1.02 -8.53
N GLY A 36 -0.97 1.13 -8.21
CA GLY A 36 -0.32 2.36 -7.74
C GLY A 36 0.34 2.19 -6.37
N GLN A 37 0.70 3.33 -5.78
CA GLN A 37 1.41 3.42 -4.50
C GLN A 37 0.57 2.95 -3.30
N ILE A 38 1.16 2.06 -2.50
CA ILE A 38 0.70 1.66 -1.17
C ILE A 38 1.57 2.36 -0.12
N CYS A 39 0.95 2.99 0.87
CA CYS A 39 1.65 3.69 1.94
C CYS A 39 1.40 3.02 3.30
N HIS A 40 2.47 2.70 4.03
CA HIS A 40 2.41 2.21 5.40
C HIS A 40 2.95 3.29 6.35
N CYS A 41 2.15 3.65 7.35
CA CYS A 41 2.48 4.60 8.40
C CYS A 41 2.45 3.90 9.75
N ALA A 42 3.54 3.99 10.52
CA ALA A 42 3.65 3.42 11.86
C ALA A 42 4.10 4.47 12.86
N ILE A 43 3.47 4.53 14.02
CA ILE A 43 3.90 5.31 15.18
C ILE A 43 4.15 4.33 16.33
N THR A 44 5.31 4.45 16.96
CA THR A 44 5.67 3.65 18.14
C THR A 44 5.50 4.45 19.43
N ASP A 45 5.20 3.76 20.52
CA ASP A 45 5.14 4.34 21.87
C ASP A 45 6.52 4.37 22.55
N GLU A 46 6.57 4.82 23.81
CA GLU A 46 7.78 4.90 24.62
C GLU A 46 8.47 3.54 24.86
N ARG A 47 7.73 2.43 24.69
CA ARG A 47 8.23 1.04 24.84
C ARG A 47 8.67 0.42 23.52
N GLY A 48 8.52 1.15 22.41
CA GLY A 48 8.79 0.67 21.06
C GLY A 48 7.68 -0.22 20.49
N GLU A 49 6.49 -0.25 21.12
CA GLU A 49 5.33 -0.97 20.62
C GLU A 49 4.52 -0.09 19.65
N LEU A 50 3.74 -0.69 18.75
CA LEU A 50 2.91 0.09 17.82
C LEU A 50 1.76 0.79 18.55
N ALA A 51 1.82 2.12 18.61
CA ALA A 51 0.72 2.96 19.08
C ALA A 51 -0.33 3.16 17.99
N HIS A 52 0.11 3.39 16.76
CA HIS A 52 -0.76 3.52 15.59
C HIS A 52 -0.14 2.88 14.36
N TYR A 53 -0.98 2.26 13.55
CA TYR A 53 -0.59 1.73 12.26
C TYR A 53 -1.71 1.97 11.25
N LYS A 54 -1.38 2.60 10.13
CA LYS A 54 -2.31 2.85 9.03
C LYS A 54 -1.66 2.40 7.73
N VAL A 55 -2.46 1.73 6.90
CA VAL A 55 -2.09 1.45 5.51
C VAL A 55 -3.06 2.22 4.62
N VAL A 56 -2.54 2.80 3.55
CA VAL A 56 -3.34 3.48 2.52
C VAL A 56 -3.12 2.74 1.21
N ASP A 57 -4.18 2.09 0.71
CA ASP A 57 -4.21 1.44 -0.59
C ASP A 57 -4.44 2.48 -1.70
N PRO A 58 -3.93 2.26 -2.93
CA PRO A 58 -4.20 3.13 -4.08
C PRO A 58 -5.69 3.42 -4.30
N SER A 59 -6.55 2.43 -4.01
CA SER A 59 -8.00 2.55 -4.17
C SER A 59 -8.57 3.68 -3.33
N PHE A 60 -8.00 3.97 -2.15
CA PHE A 60 -8.41 5.08 -1.30
C PHE A 60 -8.49 6.41 -2.07
N HIS A 61 -7.48 6.69 -2.90
CA HIS A 61 -7.46 7.87 -3.76
C HIS A 61 -8.23 7.68 -5.08
N ASN A 62 -8.13 6.48 -5.67
CA ASN A 62 -8.68 6.22 -6.99
C ASN A 62 -10.23 6.17 -7.03
N TRP A 63 -10.89 5.90 -5.89
CA TRP A 63 -12.35 5.99 -5.79
C TRP A 63 -12.87 7.39 -6.12
N LEU A 64 -12.19 8.44 -5.64
CA LEU A 64 -12.52 9.81 -6.03
C LEU A 64 -12.28 10.02 -7.54
N ALA A 65 -11.16 9.53 -8.07
CA ALA A 65 -10.85 9.65 -9.49
C ALA A 65 -11.92 9.01 -10.40
N LEU A 66 -12.45 7.83 -10.02
CA LEU A 66 -13.58 7.21 -10.72
C LEU A 66 -14.81 8.10 -10.71
N ALA A 67 -15.17 8.65 -9.53
CA ALA A 67 -16.31 9.56 -9.42
C ALA A 67 -16.16 10.80 -10.31
N LEU A 68 -14.93 11.31 -10.49
CA LEU A 68 -14.67 12.42 -11.39
C LEU A 68 -14.77 12.01 -12.87
N ALA A 69 -14.31 10.81 -13.21
CA ALA A 69 -14.23 10.30 -14.59
C ALA A 69 -15.59 9.94 -15.20
N VAL A 70 -16.57 9.56 -14.38
CA VAL A 70 -17.93 9.21 -14.84
C VAL A 70 -18.87 10.41 -14.96
N ARG A 71 -18.41 11.63 -14.63
CA ARG A 71 -19.25 12.83 -14.70
C ARG A 71 -19.62 13.17 -16.14
N ASN A 72 -20.90 13.44 -16.35
CA ASN A 72 -21.50 13.74 -17.65
C ASN A 72 -21.43 12.58 -18.67
N ASN A 73 -21.14 11.36 -18.22
CA ASN A 73 -21.26 10.16 -19.04
C ASN A 73 -22.64 9.50 -18.87
N GLU A 74 -22.99 8.59 -19.77
CA GLU A 74 -24.17 7.76 -19.60
C GLU A 74 -23.96 6.74 -18.47
N ILE A 75 -25.05 6.34 -17.80
CA ILE A 75 -24.98 5.35 -16.72
C ILE A 75 -24.48 3.98 -17.21
N SER A 76 -24.67 3.69 -18.49
CA SER A 76 -24.17 2.51 -19.20
C SER A 76 -22.64 2.42 -19.24
N ASP A 77 -21.93 3.55 -19.13
CA ASP A 77 -20.46 3.60 -19.15
C ASP A 77 -19.82 3.30 -17.79
N PHE A 78 -20.63 3.26 -16.73
CA PHE A 78 -20.14 3.03 -15.37
C PHE A 78 -19.41 1.68 -15.21
N PRO A 79 -19.93 0.53 -15.71
CA PRO A 79 -19.24 -0.75 -15.55
C PRO A 79 -17.86 -0.79 -16.21
N VAL A 80 -17.71 -0.16 -17.39
CA VAL A 80 -16.43 -0.09 -18.11
C VAL A 80 -15.45 0.77 -17.32
N SER A 81 -15.86 1.97 -16.91
CA SER A 81 -15.04 2.88 -16.12
C SER A 81 -14.60 2.23 -14.80
N ASN A 82 -15.54 1.65 -14.03
CA ASN A 82 -15.23 0.98 -12.78
C ASN A 82 -14.24 -0.18 -12.96
N LYS A 83 -14.38 -0.95 -14.04
CA LYS A 83 -13.45 -2.05 -14.33
C LYS A 83 -12.06 -1.56 -14.72
N SER A 84 -11.94 -0.44 -15.43
CA SER A 84 -10.65 0.14 -15.84
C SER A 84 -9.80 0.62 -14.66
N PHE A 85 -10.41 1.11 -13.58
CA PHE A 85 -9.70 1.51 -12.36
C PHE A 85 -9.33 0.31 -11.47
N ASP A 86 -9.99 -0.83 -11.67
CA ASP A 86 -9.77 -2.08 -10.94
C ASP A 86 -9.75 -1.90 -9.41
N LEU A 87 -10.66 -1.08 -8.88
CA LEU A 87 -10.66 -0.66 -7.47
C LEU A 87 -10.83 -1.83 -6.49
N SER A 88 -10.12 -1.74 -5.38
CA SER A 88 -10.31 -2.61 -4.21
C SER A 88 -11.28 -1.97 -3.22
N TYR A 89 -12.39 -2.63 -2.92
CA TYR A 89 -13.30 -2.22 -1.84
C TYR A 89 -12.63 -2.37 -0.48
N CYS A 90 -12.04 -3.54 -0.22
CA CYS A 90 -11.33 -3.80 1.04
C CYS A 90 -10.15 -2.84 1.25
N GLY A 91 -9.49 -2.40 0.16
CA GLY A 91 -8.41 -1.42 0.23
C GLY A 91 -8.87 -0.01 0.58
N PHE A 92 -10.11 0.34 0.24
CA PHE A 92 -10.73 1.61 0.62
C PHE A 92 -11.18 1.63 2.08
N ASP A 93 -11.66 0.49 2.58
CA ASP A 93 -12.17 0.36 3.96
C ASP A 93 -11.06 0.23 5.02
N LEU A 94 -9.83 -0.08 4.59
CA LEU A 94 -8.65 -0.27 5.44
C LEU A 94 -8.11 1.05 5.98
#